data_AF-A0AAW9HZU6-F1
#
_entry.id   AF-A0AAW9HZU6-F1
#
_cell.length_a   1.000
_cell.length_b   1.000
_cell.length_c   1.000
_cell.angle_alpha   90.00
_cell.angle_beta   90.00
_cell.angle_gamma   90.00
#
_symmetry.space_group_name_H-M   'P 1'
#
loop_
_entity.id
_entity.type
_entity.pdbx_description
1 polymer ?
#
loop_
_entity_poly.entity_id
_entity_poly.type
_entity_poly.pdbx_seq_one_letter_code
_entity_poly.pdbx_strand_id
1 'polypeptide(L)' 'VVKNGTIHTEPTSSTYRAAQEALYGSDPTNNAIYFWNPDISTCSWINTLNPYLRIGNHVFAK' A
#
# COMPACT_ATOMS: atom_id res chain seq x y z
N VAL A 1 -7.87 -10.72 15.43
CA VAL A 1 -7.75 -9.50 16.26
C VAL A 1 -7.06 -8.41 15.47
N VAL A 2 -7.54 -7.17 15.52
CA VAL A 2 -6.86 -6.03 14.86
C VAL A 2 -5.66 -5.66 15.70
N LYS A 3 -4.45 -5.79 15.16
CA LYS A 3 -3.21 -5.66 15.93
C LYS A 3 -3.01 -4.25 16.52
N ASN A 4 -3.45 -3.22 15.80
CA ASN A 4 -3.30 -1.82 16.20
C ASN A 4 -4.62 -1.16 16.66
N GLY A 5 -5.76 -1.87 16.62
CA GLY A 5 -7.06 -1.35 17.09
C GLY A 5 -7.69 -0.18 16.31
N THR A 6 -7.02 0.38 15.29
CA THR A 6 -7.43 1.62 14.61
C THR A 6 -8.43 1.43 13.46
N ILE A 7 -9.08 0.27 13.35
CA ILE A 7 -9.99 0.03 12.21
C ILE A 7 -11.29 0.85 12.30
N HIS A 8 -11.68 1.26 13.52
CA HIS A 8 -12.90 2.03 13.79
C HIS A 8 -12.63 3.51 14.12
N THR A 9 -11.41 4.01 13.89
CA THR A 9 -11.09 5.42 14.11
C THR A 9 -11.56 6.28 12.93
N GLU A 10 -11.90 7.54 13.21
CA GLU A 10 -12.30 8.47 12.15
C GLU A 10 -11.14 8.70 11.16
N PRO A 11 -11.37 8.51 9.85
CA PRO A 11 -10.37 8.77 8.83
C PRO A 11 -10.13 10.28 8.68
N THR A 12 -8.92 10.65 8.25
CA THR A 12 -8.65 12.03 7.85
C THR A 12 -9.28 12.32 6.48
N SER A 13 -9.51 13.61 6.18
CA SER A 13 -10.07 14.01 4.88
C SER A 13 -9.23 13.54 3.69
N SER A 14 -7.90 13.50 3.85
CA SER A 14 -6.98 13.02 2.81
C SER A 14 -7.08 11.51 2.58
N THR A 15 -7.23 10.68 3.63
CA THR A 15 -7.36 9.23 3.46
C THR A 15 -8.70 8.86 2.86
N TYR A 16 -9.77 9.57 3.22
CA TYR A 16 -11.08 9.41 2.61
C TYR A 16 -11.04 9.71 1.11
N ARG A 17 -10.44 10.84 0.71
CA ARG A 17 -10.29 11.21 -0.69
C ARG A 17 -9.48 10.18 -1.48
N ALA A 18 -8.36 9.70 -0.93
CA ALA A 18 -7.52 8.70 -1.59
C ALA A 18 -8.30 7.38 -1.85
N ALA A 19 -9.09 6.93 -0.87
CA ALA A 19 -9.95 5.76 -1.04
C ALA A 19 -11.03 5.97 -2.11
N GLN A 20 -11.60 7.17 -2.16
CA GLN A 20 -12.59 7.55 -3.17
C GLN A 20 -11.98 7.61 -4.58
N GLU A 21 -10.79 8.18 -4.74
CA GLU A 21 -10.08 8.22 -6.04
C GLU A 21 -9.73 6.81 -6.53
N ALA A 22 -9.32 5.91 -5.61
CA ALA A 22 -9.10 4.50 -5.94
C ALA A 22 -10.39 3.79 -6.36
N LEU A 23 -11.52 4.06 -5.69
CA LEU A 23 -12.83 3.52 -6.04
C LEU A 23 -13.28 3.97 -7.44
N TYR A 24 -12.96 5.20 -7.84
CA TYR A 24 -13.24 5.72 -9.19
C TYR A 24 -12.26 5.24 -10.27
N GLY A 25 -11.30 4.36 -9.92
CA GLY A 25 -10.38 3.73 -10.87
C GLY A 25 -9.07 4.48 -11.07
N SER A 26 -8.74 5.44 -10.20
CA SER A 26 -7.41 6.05 -10.19
C SER A 26 -6.41 5.07 -9.54
N ASP A 27 -5.67 4.34 -10.36
CA ASP A 27 -4.61 3.45 -9.91
C ASP A 27 -3.22 3.97 -10.34
N PRO A 28 -2.47 4.65 -9.45
CA PRO A 28 -1.11 5.09 -9.74
C PRO A 28 -0.09 3.94 -9.70
N THR A 29 -0.49 2.74 -9.25
CA THR A 29 0.39 1.58 -9.04
C THR A 29 0.46 0.64 -10.24
N ASN A 30 -0.32 0.91 -11.28
CA ASN A 30 -0.36 0.12 -12.52
C ASN A 30 -0.68 -1.36 -12.29
N ASN A 31 -1.77 -1.63 -11.57
CA ASN A 31 -2.26 -2.93 -11.14
C ASN A 31 -1.28 -3.69 -10.24
N ALA A 32 -0.72 -3.01 -9.23
CA ALA A 32 0.11 -3.67 -8.23
C ALA A 32 -0.76 -4.53 -7.30
N ILE A 33 -0.25 -5.72 -6.95
CA ILE A 33 -0.90 -6.65 -6.02
C ILE A 33 -0.17 -6.64 -4.67
N TYR A 34 1.15 -6.38 -4.70
CA TYR A 34 2.00 -6.34 -3.52
C TYR A 34 2.68 -5.00 -3.38
N PHE A 35 2.87 -4.56 -2.13
CA PHE A 35 3.72 -3.43 -1.81
C PHE A 35 4.43 -3.66 -0.48
N TRP A 36 5.63 -3.11 -0.34
CA TRP A 36 6.39 -3.17 0.91
C TRP A 36 7.37 -2.02 1.03
N ASN A 37 7.84 -1.78 2.25
CA ASN A 37 8.96 -0.88 2.48
C ASN A 37 10.26 -1.70 2.52
N PRO A 38 11.20 -1.50 1.57
CA PRO A 38 12.43 -2.29 1.50
C PRO A 38 13.36 -2.09 2.71
N ASP A 39 13.24 -0.97 3.42
CA ASP A 39 14.12 -0.63 4.54
C ASP A 39 13.71 -1.31 5.85
N ILE A 40 12.45 -1.74 5.99
CA ILE A 40 11.90 -2.32 7.23
C ILE A 40 11.24 -3.70 7.04
N SER A 41 11.01 -4.13 5.80
CA SER A 41 10.36 -5.42 5.55
C SER A 41 11.27 -6.57 5.96
N THR A 42 10.75 -7.46 6.80
CA THR A 42 11.45 -8.69 7.24
C THR A 42 11.01 -9.94 6.49
N CYS A 43 10.05 -9.81 5.56
CA CYS A 43 9.54 -10.94 4.80
C CYS A 43 10.52 -11.35 3.70
N SER A 44 11.20 -12.49 3.88
CA SER A 44 12.20 -12.99 2.92
C SER A 44 11.62 -13.35 1.55
N TRP A 45 10.37 -13.83 1.51
CA TRP A 45 9.68 -14.17 0.26
C TRP A 45 9.52 -12.96 -0.67
N ILE A 46 9.36 -11.76 -0.12
CA ILE A 46 9.09 -10.56 -0.92
C ILE A 46 10.27 -10.17 -1.81
N ASN A 47 11.48 -10.63 -1.46
CA ASN A 47 12.68 -10.45 -2.27
C ASN A 47 12.67 -11.26 -3.57
N THR A 48 11.73 -12.22 -3.71
CA THR A 48 11.53 -12.96 -4.95
C THR A 48 10.67 -12.21 -5.96
N LEU A 49 9.91 -11.20 -5.50
CA LEU A 49 9.11 -10.34 -6.36
C LEU A 49 10.01 -9.29 -7.02
N ASN A 50 9.68 -8.93 -8.25
CA ASN A 50 10.38 -7.89 -8.99
C ASN A 50 9.60 -6.57 -8.92
N PRO A 51 9.95 -5.63 -8.04
CA PRO A 51 9.26 -4.35 -7.93
C PRO A 51 9.53 -3.50 -9.18
N TYR A 52 8.49 -2.84 -9.68
CA TYR A 52 8.58 -2.00 -10.89
C TYR A 52 8.26 -0.53 -10.63
N LEU A 53 7.79 -0.18 -9.44
CA LEU A 53 7.43 1.18 -9.07
C LEU A 53 7.77 1.47 -7.61
N ARG A 54 8.15 2.71 -7.31
CA ARG A 54 8.33 3.21 -5.94
C ARG A 54 7.53 4.49 -5.76
N ILE A 55 6.66 4.52 -4.75
CA ILE A 55 5.91 5.71 -4.33
C ILE A 55 6.23 5.96 -2.85
N GLY A 56 6.97 7.04 -2.57
CA GLY A 56 7.50 7.33 -1.24
C GLY A 56 8.39 6.20 -0.72
N ASN A 57 8.04 5.67 0.46
CA ASN A 57 8.78 4.58 1.11
C ASN A 57 8.28 3.18 0.73
N HIS A 58 7.35 3.07 -0.22
CA HIS A 58 6.81 1.79 -0.65
C HIS A 58 7.24 1.48 -2.08
N VAL A 59 7.68 0.24 -2.29
CA VAL A 59 7.85 -0.36 -3.63
C VAL A 59 6.64 -1.22 -3.93
N PHE A 60 6.28 -1.32 -5.20
CA PHE A 60 5.08 -2.00 -5.70
C PHE A 60 5.46 -3.07 -6.73
N ALA A 61 4.78 -4.22 -6.65
CA ALA A 61 4.96 -5.37 -7.53
C ALA A 61 3.61 -6.06 -7.82
N LYS A 62 3.61 -6.96 -8.81
CA LYS A 62 2.50 -7.87 -9.11
C LYS A 62 2.69 -9.20 -8.42
#